data_AF-A0A0V0YUT1-F1
#
_entry.id   AF-A0A0V0YUT1-F1
#
_cell.length_a   1.000
_cell.length_b   1.000
_cell.length_c   1.000
_cell.angle_alpha   90.00
_cell.angle_beta   90.00
_cell.angle_gamma   90.00
#
_symmetry.space_group_name_H-M   'P 1'
#
loop_
_entity.id
_entity.type
_entity.pdbx_description
1 polymer ?
#
loop_
_entity_poly.entity_id
_entity_poly.type
_entity_poly.pdbx_seq_one_letter_code
_entity_poly.pdbx_strand_id
1 'polypeptide(L)'
;MSSANGYPYALKIYAGRDERKKNEPLGMKVIDEMISVLERPEKHELYFNNFFASYDLLEKLSATGTMRYSRTRKIRIMPVDEVKKKHRGFF
;
A
#
# COMPACT_ATOMS: atom_id res chain seq x y z
N MET A 1 -5.98 -10.32 -2.10
CA MET A 1 -4.88 -10.58 -1.15
C MET A 1 -4.45 -12.02 -1.31
N SER A 2 -3.16 -12.28 -1.44
CA SER A 2 -2.61 -13.63 -1.55
C SER A 2 -1.47 -13.83 -0.56
N SER A 3 -1.24 -15.08 -0.17
CA SER A 3 -0.12 -15.47 0.66
C SER A 3 1.21 -15.50 -0.14
N ALA A 4 2.31 -15.75 0.57
CA ALA A 4 3.62 -15.99 -0.04
C ALA A 4 3.65 -17.23 -0.97
N ASN A 5 2.79 -18.23 -0.76
CA ASN A 5 2.68 -19.40 -1.64
C ASN A 5 1.68 -19.22 -2.80
N GLY A 6 1.13 -18.02 -2.95
CA GLY A 6 0.17 -17.69 -4.01
C GLY A 6 -1.28 -18.02 -3.68
N TYR A 7 -1.58 -18.59 -2.51
CA TYR A 7 -2.97 -18.87 -2.12
C TYR A 7 -3.78 -17.58 -1.93
N PRO A 8 -4.92 -17.40 -2.62
CA PRO A 8 -5.76 -16.21 -2.47
C PRO A 8 -6.59 -16.29 -1.19
N TYR A 9 -6.39 -15.36 -0.26
CA TYR A 9 -7.18 -15.24 0.97
C TYR A 9 -8.48 -14.48 0.78
N ALA A 10 -8.43 -13.43 -0.06
CA ALA A 10 -9.57 -12.56 -0.28
C ALA A 10 -9.51 -11.97 -1.68
N LEU A 11 -10.65 -11.96 -2.36
CA LEU A 11 -10.85 -11.37 -3.68
C LEU A 11 -12.09 -10.49 -3.63
N LYS A 12 -11.98 -9.30 -4.22
CA LYS A 12 -13.11 -8.39 -4.37
C LYS A 12 -13.07 -7.81 -5.76
N ILE A 13 -14.18 -7.97 -6.47
CA ILE A 13 -14.34 -7.45 -7.82
C ILE A 13 -14.71 -5.97 -7.72
N TYR A 14 -13.96 -5.13 -8.43
CA TYR A 14 -14.29 -3.72 -8.56
C TYR A 14 -15.34 -3.54 -9.67
N ALA A 15 -16.53 -3.08 -9.28
CA ALA A 15 -17.67 -2.90 -10.19
C ALA A 15 -17.89 -1.43 -10.62
N GLY A 16 -16.92 -0.54 -10.39
CA GLY A 16 -17.04 0.88 -10.74
C GLY A 16 -17.39 1.79 -9.56
N ARG A 17 -17.91 2.97 -9.87
CA ARG A 17 -18.20 4.03 -8.89
C ARG A 17 -19.51 3.73 -8.16
N ASP A 18 -19.40 3.50 -6.85
CA ASP A 18 -20.56 3.37 -5.96
C ASP A 18 -20.78 4.71 -5.23
N GLU A 19 -21.86 5.42 -5.59
CA GLU A 19 -22.20 6.75 -5.07
C GLU A 19 -22.60 6.75 -3.59
N ARG A 20 -22.87 5.57 -3.00
CA ARG A 20 -23.34 5.43 -1.61
C ARG A 20 -22.23 5.40 -0.57
N LYS A 21 -20.96 5.28 -0.99
CA LYS A 21 -19.82 5.12 -0.06
C LYS A 21 -19.15 6.46 0.27
N LYS A 22 -18.89 6.69 1.57
CA LYS A 22 -18.14 7.83 2.16
C LYS A 22 -16.93 8.27 1.34
N ASN A 23 -16.52 9.54 1.43
CA ASN A 23 -15.43 10.18 0.66
C ASN A 23 -13.99 9.64 0.89
N GLU A 24 -13.81 8.45 1.47
CA GLU A 24 -12.48 7.85 1.63
C GLU A 24 -11.88 7.39 0.29
N PRO A 25 -10.55 7.45 0.13
CA PRO A 25 -9.86 6.93 -1.04
C PRO A 25 -10.20 5.47 -1.30
N LEU A 26 -10.45 5.12 -2.56
CA LEU A 26 -10.83 3.76 -2.96
C LEU A 26 -9.84 2.70 -2.45
N GLY A 27 -8.53 2.98 -2.54
CA GLY A 27 -7.49 2.05 -2.09
C GLY A 27 -7.63 1.70 -0.61
N MET A 28 -7.89 2.68 0.26
CA MET A 28 -7.99 2.48 1.71
C MET A 28 -9.20 1.60 2.07
N LYS A 29 -10.37 1.89 1.47
CA LYS A 29 -11.58 1.05 1.65
C LYS A 29 -11.36 -0.40 1.24
N VAL A 30 -10.69 -0.62 0.12
CA VAL A 30 -10.40 -1.98 -0.37
C VAL A 30 -9.45 -2.69 0.59
N ILE A 31 -8.42 -2.01 1.11
CA ILE A 31 -7.47 -2.63 2.04
C ILE A 31 -8.10 -2.93 3.39
N ASP A 32 -8.88 -2.02 3.98
CA ASP A 32 -9.55 -2.26 5.26
C ASP A 32 -10.48 -3.49 5.18
N GLU A 33 -11.23 -3.64 4.08
CA GLU A 33 -12.06 -4.82 3.84
C GLU A 33 -11.25 -6.10 3.54
N MET A 34 -10.06 -5.99 2.95
CA MET A 34 -9.20 -7.15 2.67
C MET A 34 -8.50 -7.66 3.93
N ILE A 35 -8.07 -6.75 4.81
CA ILE A 35 -7.37 -7.07 6.05
C ILE A 35 -8.32 -7.61 7.11
N SER A 36 -9.59 -7.22 7.11
CA SER A 36 -10.57 -7.72 8.08
C SER A 36 -10.79 -9.24 8.03
N VAL A 37 -10.36 -9.90 6.95
CA VAL A 37 -10.35 -11.36 6.82
C VAL A 37 -9.24 -12.01 7.67
N LEU A 38 -8.20 -11.25 8.02
CA LEU A 38 -7.12 -11.72 8.90
C LEU A 38 -7.57 -11.55 10.35
N GLU A 39 -7.60 -12.66 11.10
CA GLU A 39 -7.94 -12.64 12.53
C GLU A 39 -6.95 -11.81 13.35
N ARG A 40 -5.68 -11.79 12.93
CA ARG A 40 -4.57 -11.10 13.61
C ARG A 40 -3.65 -10.38 12.61
N PRO A 41 -4.07 -9.21 12.07
CA PRO A 41 -3.30 -8.47 11.08
C PRO A 41 -1.88 -8.12 11.55
N GLU A 42 -1.71 -7.84 12.85
CA GLU A 42 -0.44 -7.46 13.46
C GLU A 42 0.63 -8.57 13.45
N LYS A 43 0.21 -9.82 13.22
CA LYS A 43 1.11 -10.97 13.10
C LYS A 43 1.52 -11.28 11.66
N HIS A 44 1.03 -10.50 10.70
CA HIS A 44 1.28 -10.73 9.28
C HIS A 44 2.13 -9.61 8.71
N GLU A 45 3.13 -9.98 7.92
CA GLU A 45 3.84 -9.03 7.08
C GLU A 45 3.00 -8.73 5.85
N LEU A 46 2.55 -7.48 5.73
CA LEU A 46 1.75 -7.02 4.61
C LEU A 46 2.61 -6.28 3.60
N TYR A 47 2.43 -6.64 2.32
CA TYR A 47 3.15 -6.06 1.20
C TYR A 47 2.16 -5.37 0.24
N PHE A 48 2.35 -4.07 0.01
CA PHE A 48 1.47 -3.26 -0.83
C PHE A 48 2.16 -2.72 -2.08
N ASN A 49 1.44 -2.80 -3.21
CA ASN A 49 1.82 -2.08 -4.43
C ASN A 49 1.47 -0.57 -4.32
N ASN A 50 2.10 0.24 -5.16
CA ASN A 50 2.01 1.71 -5.22
C ASN A 50 0.59 2.30 -5.36
N PHE A 51 -0.37 1.49 -5.79
CA PHE A 51 -1.76 1.92 -5.93
C PHE A 51 -2.46 2.00 -4.57
N PHE A 52 -2.18 1.03 -3.71
CA PHE A 52 -2.78 0.89 -2.38
C PHE A 52 -1.93 1.51 -1.28
N ALA A 53 -0.62 1.66 -1.50
CA ALA A 53 0.28 2.26 -0.53
C ALA A 53 0.05 3.78 -0.38
N SER A 54 -0.25 4.20 0.86
CA SER A 54 -0.14 5.58 1.33
C SER A 54 0.68 5.58 2.61
N TYR A 55 1.34 6.70 2.94
CA TYR A 55 2.12 6.83 4.16
C TYR A 55 1.29 6.45 5.40
N ASP A 56 0.12 7.09 5.55
CA ASP A 56 -0.78 6.88 6.70
C ASP A 56 -1.22 5.41 6.84
N LEU A 57 -1.42 4.70 5.71
CA LEU A 57 -1.81 3.30 5.72
C LEU A 57 -0.63 2.38 6.10
N LEU A 58 0.54 2.62 5.52
CA LEU A 58 1.73 1.82 5.80
C LEU A 58 2.16 1.98 7.26
N GLU A 59 2.08 3.20 7.80
CA GLU A 59 2.37 3.50 9.21
C GLU A 59 1.36 2.82 10.14
N LYS A 60 0.06 2.96 9.87
CA LYS A 60 -1.01 2.32 10.67
C LYS A 60 -0.87 0.80 10.74
N LEU A 61 -0.46 0.17 9.64
CA LEU A 61 -0.39 -1.29 9.52
C LEU A 61 1.01 -1.86 9.73
N SER A 62 2.02 -1.02 10.00
CA SER A 62 3.43 -1.44 10.03
C SER A 62 3.82 -2.28 8.81
N ALA A 63 3.37 -1.85 7.62
CA ALA A 63 3.45 -2.62 6.39
C ALA A 63 4.55 -2.13 5.45
N THR A 64 5.00 -3.00 4.56
CA THR A 64 6.00 -2.67 3.53
C THR A 64 5.31 -2.42 2.19
N GLY A 65 5.79 -1.44 1.43
CA GLY A 65 5.24 -1.22 0.10
C GLY A 65 6.02 -0.22 -0.72
N THR A 66 5.78 -0.25 -2.02
CA THR A 66 6.32 0.76 -2.94
C THR A 66 5.43 2.00 -2.90
N MET A 67 6.00 3.20 -2.78
CA MET A 67 5.24 4.45 -2.85
C MET A 67 5.56 5.26 -4.10
N ARG A 68 4.55 5.95 -4.65
CA ARG A 68 4.77 6.93 -5.72
C ARG A 68 5.50 8.14 -5.14
N TYR A 69 6.51 8.64 -5.86
CA TYR A 69 7.30 9.80 -5.43
C TYR A 69 6.43 11.03 -5.10
N SER A 70 5.37 11.29 -5.86
CA SER A 70 4.45 12.40 -5.59
C SER A 70 3.62 12.26 -4.30
N ARG A 71 3.62 11.08 -3.65
CA ARG A 71 2.81 10.76 -2.46
C ARG A 71 3.64 10.58 -1.19
N THR A 72 4.94 10.85 -1.23
CA THR A 72 5.87 10.66 -0.10
C THR A 72 5.78 11.72 0.99
N ARG A 73 4.79 12.63 0.99
CA ARG A 73 4.55 13.66 2.04
C ARG A 73 5.81 14.30 2.65
N LYS A 74 6.81 14.67 1.83
CA LYS A 74 8.10 15.25 2.27
C LYS A 74 8.89 14.39 3.27
N ILE A 75 8.75 13.07 3.23
CA ILE A 75 9.68 12.17 3.91
C ILE A 75 11.09 12.57 3.49
N ARG A 76 12.04 12.53 4.43
CA ARG A 76 13.46 12.82 4.19
C ARG A 76 14.10 11.70 3.36
N ILE A 77 13.70 11.60 2.09
CA ILE A 77 14.34 10.79 1.07
C ILE A 77 15.16 11.69 0.17
N MET A 78 16.29 11.19 -0.30
CA MET A 78 17.11 11.91 -1.28
C MET A 78 16.26 12.17 -2.54
N PRO A 79 16.22 13.41 -3.05
CA PRO A 79 15.50 13.73 -4.28
C PRO A 79 15.98 12.87 -5.45
N VAL A 80 15.06 12.49 -6.33
CA VAL A 80 15.37 11.62 -7.48
C VAL A 80 16.51 12.18 -8.34
N ASP A 81 16.58 13.50 -8.50
CA ASP A 81 17.62 14.15 -9.32
C ASP A 81 19.00 14.14 -8.67
N GLU A 82 19.08 13.98 -7.35
CA GLU A 82 20.34 13.75 -6.63
C GLU A 82 20.73 12.28 -6.68
N VAL A 83 19.77 11.36 -6.52
CA VAL A 83 20.01 9.91 -6.61
C VAL A 83 20.52 9.51 -8.00
N LYS A 84 19.99 10.11 -9.07
CA LYS A 84 20.44 9.87 -10.46
C LYS A 84 21.92 10.15 -10.69
N LYS A 85 22.53 11.03 -9.89
CA LYS A 85 23.97 11.37 -9.99
C LYS A 85 24.87 10.36 -9.27
N LYS A 86 24.30 9.43 -8.49
CA LYS A 86 25.04 8.41 -7.75
C LYS A 86 25.28 7.17 -8.63
N HIS A 87 26.22 6.33 -8.21
CA HIS A 87 26.47 5.07 -8.90
C HIS A 87 25.26 4.13 -8.76
N ARG A 88 25.08 3.24 -9.75
CA ARG A 88 24.00 2.24 -9.72
C ARG A 88 24.15 1.33 -8.49
N GLY A 89 23.06 1.10 -7.78
CA GLY A 89 23.06 0.32 -6.54
C GLY A 89 23.28 1.16 -5.28
N PHE A 90 23.32 2.49 -5.38
CA PHE A 90 23.33 3.39 -4.24
C PHE A 90 21.93 3.47 -3.58
N PHE A 91 21.87 3.26 -2.26
CA PHE A 91 20.66 3.32 -1.42
C PHE A 91 20.96 4.02 -0.10
#